data_AF-A0A0T2QEI5-F1
#
_entry.id   AF-A0A0T2QEI5-F1
#
_cell.length_a   1.000
_cell.length_b   1.000
_cell.length_c   1.000
_cell.angle_alpha   90.00
_cell.angle_beta   90.00
_cell.angle_gamma   90.00
#
_symmetry.space_group_name_H-M   'P 1'
#
loop_
_entity.id
_entity.type
_entity.pdbx_description
1 polymer ?
#
loop_
_entity_poly.entity_id
_entity_poly.type
_entity_poly.pdbx_seq_one_letter_code
_entity_poly.pdbx_strand_id
1 'polypeptide(L)' 'MGSFTITHWIVVALVVLVLFGRGKISETMGDFGKGIKSFRKGMAEEDRPTPPPAPPSQIAPPAVGQDSAAKAPESREA' A
#
# COMPACT_ATOMS: atom_id res chain seq x y z
N MET A 1 -41.44 6.32 -4.16
CA MET A 1 -40.40 7.28 -3.75
C MET A 1 -39.09 6.51 -3.53
N GLY A 2 -38.28 6.30 -4.58
CA GLY A 2 -37.07 5.46 -4.50
C GLY A 2 -36.18 5.56 -5.75
N SER A 3 -36.40 6.58 -6.57
CA SER A 3 -35.87 6.71 -7.93
C SER A 3 -34.56 7.51 -8.01
N PHE A 4 -34.01 7.98 -6.89
CA PHE A 4 -32.81 8.83 -6.86
C PHE A 4 -31.56 8.15 -6.29
N THR A 5 -31.63 6.89 -5.87
CA THR A 5 -30.68 6.43 -4.83
C THR A 5 -29.35 5.90 -5.35
N ILE A 6 -29.29 5.34 -6.57
CA ILE A 6 -28.05 4.71 -7.07
C ILE A 6 -27.75 5.16 -8.51
N THR A 7 -28.74 5.09 -9.41
CA THR A 7 -28.57 5.50 -10.81
C THR A 7 -28.16 6.98 -10.92
N HIS A 8 -28.74 7.86 -10.10
CA HIS A 8 -28.39 9.28 -10.08
C HIS A 8 -26.92 9.50 -9.69
N TRP A 9 -26.44 8.84 -8.64
CA TRP A 9 -25.04 8.94 -8.21
C TRP A 9 -24.06 8.40 -9.25
N ILE A 10 -24.42 7.34 -9.98
CA ILE A 10 -23.61 6.84 -11.10
C ILE A 10 -23.53 7.89 -12.22
N VAL A 11 -24.65 8.53 -12.58
CA VAL A 11 -24.67 9.58 -13.61
C VAL A 11 -23.85 10.79 -13.18
N VAL A 12 -23.97 11.22 -11.92
CA VAL A 12 -23.17 12.34 -11.38
C VAL A 12 -21.68 11.99 -11.38
N ALA A 13 -21.30 10.79 -10.95
CA ALA A 13 -19.90 10.34 -10.97
C ALA A 13 -19.34 10.34 -12.40
N LEU A 14 -20.14 9.92 -13.39
CA LEU A 14 -19.74 9.92 -14.80
C LEU A 14 -19.54 11.36 -15.33
N VAL A 15 -20.44 12.28 -15.00
CA VAL A 15 -20.32 13.70 -15.36
C VAL A 15 -19.08 14.33 -14.72
N VAL A 16 -18.83 14.09 -13.44
CA VAL A 16 -17.65 14.59 -12.72
C VAL A 16 -16.36 14.03 -13.34
N LEU A 17 -16.32 12.74 -13.67
CA LEU A 17 -15.17 12.11 -14.32
C LEU A 17 -14.89 12.70 -15.71
N VAL A 18 -15.93 13.09 -16.46
CA VAL A 18 -15.78 13.74 -17.77
C VAL A 18 -15.31 15.19 -17.64
N LEU A 19 -15.86 15.99 -16.71
CA LEU A 19 -15.44 17.39 -16.51
C LEU A 19 -14.02 17.51 -15.97
N PHE A 20 -13.67 16.69 -14.97
CA PHE A 20 -12.36 16.76 -14.32
C PHE A 20 -11.31 15.88 -15.04
N GLY A 21 -11.75 14.86 -15.78
CA GLY A 21 -10.87 13.89 -16.43
C GLY A 21 -10.20 12.93 -15.43
N ARG A 22 -9.73 11.76 -15.91
CA ARG A 22 -9.08 10.75 -15.04
C ARG A 22 -7.79 11.24 -14.39
N GLY A 23 -7.07 12.16 -15.05
CA GLY A 23 -5.76 12.64 -14.61
C GLY A 23 -5.84 13.49 -13.35
N LYS A 24 -6.73 14.49 -13.34
CA LYS A 24 -6.87 15.40 -12.21
C LYS A 24 -7.42 14.70 -10.98
N ILE A 25 -8.46 13.87 -11.12
CA ILE A 25 -9.07 13.15 -9.98
C ILE A 25 -8.05 12.20 -9.33
N SER A 26 -7.22 11.51 -10.11
CA SER A 26 -6.24 10.57 -9.55
C SER A 26 -5.12 11.29 -8.77
N GLU A 27 -4.72 12.46 -9.23
CA GLU A 27 -3.66 13.26 -8.59
C GLU A 27 -4.18 13.87 -7.28
N THR A 28 -5.35 14.53 -7.30
CA THR A 28 -5.97 15.04 -6.06
C THR A 28 -6.33 13.91 -5.11
N MET A 29 -6.97 12.83 -5.56
CA MET A 29 -7.33 11.70 -4.70
C MET A 29 -6.09 11.04 -4.07
N GLY A 30 -4.95 11.05 -4.76
CA GLY A 30 -3.67 10.56 -4.21
C GLY A 30 -3.18 11.40 -3.02
N ASP A 31 -3.19 12.72 -3.13
CA ASP A 31 -2.75 13.61 -2.05
C ASP A 31 -3.75 13.70 -0.90
N PHE A 32 -5.06 13.71 -1.21
CA PHE A 32 -6.12 13.56 -0.21
C PHE A 32 -6.03 12.21 0.52
N GLY A 33 -5.76 11.12 -0.22
CA GLY A 33 -5.58 9.79 0.34
C GLY A 33 -4.39 9.68 1.30
N LYS A 34 -3.26 10.32 0.98
CA LYS A 34 -2.10 10.40 1.89
C LYS A 34 -2.47 11.18 3.16
N GLY A 35 -3.15 12.32 3.05
CA GLY A 35 -3.58 13.12 4.19
C GLY A 35 -4.50 12.35 5.12
N ILE A 36 -5.55 11.71 4.58
CA ILE A 36 -6.48 10.88 5.36
C ILE A 36 -5.77 9.67 5.96
N LYS A 37 -4.85 9.00 5.25
CA LYS A 37 -4.10 7.85 5.76
C LYS A 37 -3.20 8.24 6.94
N SER A 38 -2.51 9.37 6.87
CA SER A 38 -1.69 9.89 7.97
C SER A 38 -2.53 10.29 9.17
N PHE A 39 -3.69 10.90 8.94
CA PHE A 39 -4.64 11.23 10.01
C PHE A 39 -5.19 9.97 10.70
N ARG A 40 -5.58 8.97 9.91
CA ARG A 40 -6.07 7.69 10.44
C ARG A 40 -4.98 6.91 11.18
N LYS A 41 -3.73 6.99 10.71
CA LYS A 41 -2.58 6.39 11.39
C LYS A 41 -2.29 7.08 12.73
N GLY A 42 -2.30 8.41 12.76
CA GLY A 42 -2.10 9.19 14.00
C GLY A 42 -3.17 8.90 15.05
N MET A 43 -4.44 8.80 14.66
CA MET A 43 -5.51 8.39 15.58
C MET A 43 -5.39 6.92 16.04
N ALA A 44 -4.97 6.02 15.16
CA ALA A 44 -4.85 4.60 15.49
C ALA A 44 -3.60 4.27 16.34
N GLU A 45 -2.55 5.10 16.29
CA GLU A 45 -1.37 5.00 17.16
C GLU A 45 -1.66 5.41 18.60
N GLU A 46 -2.67 6.25 18.84
CA GLU A 46 -3.12 6.62 20.19
C GLU A 46 -3.84 5.46 20.91
N ASP A 47 -4.42 4.53 20.14
CA ASP A 47 -5.21 3.39 20.65
C ASP A 47 -4.45 2.04 20.67
N ARG A 48 -3.23 1.95 20.12
CA ARG A 48 -2.50 0.65 20.02
C ARG A 48 -0.98 0.78 20.22
N PRO A 49 -0.35 -0.12 21.01
CA PRO A 49 1.12 -0.24 21.00
C PRO A 49 1.56 -0.70 19.61
N THR A 50 2.46 0.07 19.02
CA THR A 50 2.85 0.02 17.61
C THR A 50 3.57 -1.31 17.30
N PRO A 51 3.10 -2.16 16.35
CA PRO A 51 3.95 -3.19 15.78
C PRO A 51 5.06 -2.50 14.96
N PRO A 52 6.30 -3.04 14.96
CA PRO A 52 7.42 -2.43 14.25
C PRO A 52 7.05 -2.15 12.78
N PRO A 53 7.44 -0.99 12.22
CA PRO A 53 7.17 -0.67 10.83
C PRO A 53 7.79 -1.76 9.96
N ALA A 54 6.96 -2.42 9.15
CA ALA A 54 7.44 -3.38 8.17
C ALA A 54 8.46 -2.65 7.27
N PRO A 55 9.66 -3.22 7.08
CA PRO A 55 10.70 -2.57 6.28
C PRO A 55 10.14 -2.31 4.88
N PRO A 56 10.41 -1.13 4.28
CA PRO A 56 10.00 -0.86 2.92
C PRO A 56 10.52 -1.98 2.04
N SER A 57 9.67 -2.53 1.18
CA SER A 57 10.05 -3.52 0.17
C SER A 57 11.12 -2.90 -0.72
N GLN A 58 12.38 -3.04 -0.30
CA GLN A 58 13.53 -2.83 -1.15
C GLN A 58 13.42 -3.87 -2.24
N ILE A 59 13.43 -3.41 -3.48
CA ILE A 59 13.67 -4.24 -4.65
C ILE A 59 15.01 -4.91 -4.34
N ALA A 60 14.99 -6.20 -3.99
CA ALA A 60 16.19 -6.92 -3.61
C ALA A 60 17.22 -6.81 -4.75
N PRO A 61 18.46 -6.37 -4.49
CA PRO A 61 19.56 -6.62 -5.41
C PRO A 61 19.64 -8.13 -5.65
N PRO A 62 19.92 -8.59 -6.88
CA PRO A 62 20.05 -10.02 -7.15
C PRO A 62 21.10 -10.60 -6.20
N ALA A 63 20.74 -11.72 -5.55
CA ALA A 63 21.53 -12.41 -4.55
C ALA A 63 23.01 -12.50 -4.96
N VAL A 64 23.85 -11.72 -4.29
CA VAL A 64 25.30 -11.87 -4.35
C VAL A 64 25.66 -13.10 -3.52
N GLY A 65 26.12 -14.15 -4.19
CA GLY A 65 27.03 -15.15 -3.62
C GLY A 65 26.41 -16.19 -2.69
N GLN A 66 25.50 -17.02 -3.19
CA GLN A 66 25.46 -18.41 -2.74
C GLN A 66 26.56 -19.19 -3.48
N ASP A 67 27.75 -19.25 -2.90
CA ASP A 67 28.69 -20.40 -2.96
C ASP A 67 30.07 -19.94 -2.52
N SER A 68 30.26 -19.82 -1.21
CA SER A 68 31.57 -20.08 -0.62
C SER A 68 31.41 -20.43 0.85
N ALA A 69 31.95 -21.59 1.18
CA ALA A 69 32.30 -22.06 2.53
C ALA A 69 31.16 -22.57 3.42
N ALA A 70 30.71 -23.81 3.18
CA ALA A 70 30.43 -24.76 4.26
C ALA A 70 30.25 -26.20 3.71
N LYS A 71 31.31 -26.78 3.13
CA LYS A 71 31.42 -28.25 3.04
C LYS A 71 32.74 -28.70 3.66
N ALA A 72 32.59 -29.48 4.73
CA ALA A 72 33.60 -30.09 5.61
C ALA A 72 34.22 -29.15 6.65
N PRO A 73 34.30 -29.56 7.94
CA PRO A 73 34.51 -30.93 8.41
C PRO A 73 33.48 -31.39 9.48
N GLU A 74 33.53 -32.67 9.87
CA GLU A 74 33.07 -33.25 11.15
C GLU A 74 32.04 -34.40 11.08
N SER A 75 32.55 -35.63 11.11
CA SER A 75 32.01 -36.85 11.76
C SER A 75 32.88 -38.03 11.29
N ARG A 76 33.93 -38.45 12.00
CA ARG A 76 33.90 -39.36 13.18
C ARG A 76 32.97 -40.56 12.96
N GLU A 77 33.36 -41.51 12.11
CA GLU A 77 33.05 -42.96 12.24
C GLU A 77 34.10 -43.75 11.44
N ALA A 78 35.12 -44.28 12.13
CA ALA A 78 35.99 -45.40 11.75
C ALA A 78 36.71 -45.92 13.01
#